data_AF-A0AAJ2LIE5-F1
#
_entry.id   AF-A0AAJ2LIE5-F1
#
_cell.length_a   1.000
_cell.length_b   1.000
_cell.length_c   1.000
_cell.angle_alpha   90.00
_cell.angle_beta   90.00
_cell.angle_gamma   90.00
#
_symmetry.space_group_name_H-M   'P 1'
#
loop_
_entity.id
_entity.type
_entity.pdbx_description
1 polymer ?
#
loop_
_entity_poly.entity_id
_entity_poly.type
_entity_poly.pdbx_seq_one_letter_code
_entity_poly.pdbx_strand_id
1 'polypeptide(L)'
;MKERLKDPDSARFSGFNAMVSDKGSITVCGFVNAKNSIGGYTGRSPFMGVVIRNTSFAKFFIISMGSSGSDERVTRMMCEKDKIILE
;
A
#
# COMPACT_ATOMS: atom_id res chain seq x y z
N MET A 1 -7.97 4.35 -5.09
CA MET A 1 -8.41 2.94 -5.22
C MET A 1 -9.51 2.73 -6.25
N LYS A 2 -10.46 3.67 -6.43
CA LYS A 2 -11.53 3.56 -7.44
C LYS A 2 -11.05 3.23 -8.86
N GLU A 3 -9.88 3.72 -9.25
CA GLU A 3 -9.30 3.49 -10.58
C GLU A 3 -8.39 2.24 -10.66
N ARG A 4 -8.06 1.63 -9.51
CA ARG A 4 -7.07 0.54 -9.42
C ARG A 4 -7.68 -0.84 -9.15
N LEU A 5 -8.89 -0.90 -8.61
CA LEU A 5 -9.56 -2.13 -8.22
C LEU A 5 -10.83 -2.33 -9.04
N LYS A 6 -11.17 -3.60 -9.31
CA LYS A 6 -12.43 -3.96 -9.98
C LYS A 6 -13.64 -3.65 -9.12
N ASP A 7 -13.56 -3.97 -7.83
CA ASP A 7 -14.53 -3.60 -6.81
C ASP A 7 -13.80 -2.80 -5.71
N PRO A 8 -13.78 -1.45 -5.80
CA PRO A 8 -13.07 -0.59 -4.86
C PRO A 8 -13.60 -0.68 -3.42
N ASP A 9 -14.89 -0.91 -3.25
CA ASP A 9 -15.54 -0.95 -1.93
C ASP A 9 -15.26 -2.28 -1.21
N SER A 10 -14.83 -3.30 -1.95
CA SER A 10 -14.38 -4.57 -1.37
C SER A 10 -12.99 -4.55 -0.75
N ALA A 11 -12.24 -3.45 -0.88
CA ALA A 11 -10.85 -3.37 -0.45
C ALA A 11 -10.70 -3.57 1.06
N ARG A 12 -9.90 -4.56 1.46
CA ARG A 12 -9.55 -4.87 2.84
C ARG A 12 -8.07 -4.63 3.04
N PHE A 13 -7.72 -3.72 3.93
CA PHE A 13 -6.34 -3.41 4.25
C PHE A 13 -5.91 -4.10 5.55
N SER A 14 -4.65 -4.55 5.63
CA SER A 14 -4.12 -5.28 6.79
C SER A 14 -2.59 -5.21 6.87
N GLY A 15 -2.00 -5.63 7.99
CA GLY A 15 -0.55 -5.80 8.15
C GLY A 15 0.24 -4.49 7.96
N PHE A 16 -0.27 -3.39 8.50
CA PHE A 16 0.37 -2.08 8.37
C PHE A 16 1.64 -2.00 9.19
N ASN A 17 2.70 -1.49 8.58
CA ASN A 17 3.93 -1.10 9.25
C ASN A 17 4.41 0.23 8.65
N ALA A 18 5.02 1.10 9.47
CA ALA A 18 5.30 2.47 9.08
C ALA A 18 6.63 2.97 9.64
N MET A 19 7.31 3.81 8.85
CA MET A 19 8.50 4.54 9.27
C MET A 19 8.34 6.02 9.01
N VAL A 20 8.86 6.82 9.95
CA VAL A 20 9.02 8.26 9.77
C VAL A 20 10.45 8.53 9.32
N SER A 21 10.59 9.20 8.18
CA SER A 21 11.88 9.70 7.70
C SER A 21 12.36 10.88 8.54
N ASP A 22 13.66 11.17 8.48
CA ASP A 22 14.28 12.32 9.17
C ASP A 22 13.66 13.67 8.78
N LYS A 23 13.02 13.74 7.61
CA LYS A 23 12.33 14.94 7.10
C LYS A 23 10.85 15.02 7.51
N GLY A 24 10.37 14.10 8.34
CA GLY A 24 9.00 14.07 8.86
C GLY A 24 7.96 13.43 7.93
N SER A 25 8.34 12.99 6.73
CA SER A 25 7.45 12.19 5.87
C SER A 25 7.26 10.79 6.46
N ILE A 26 6.01 10.30 6.43
CA ILE A 26 5.67 8.95 6.94
C ILE A 26 5.47 8.03 5.74
N THR A 27 6.28 6.98 5.64
CA THR A 27 6.05 5.86 4.72
C THR A 27 5.25 4.79 5.47
N VAL A 28 4.22 4.25 4.83
CA VAL A 28 3.40 3.14 5.34
C VAL A 28 3.40 2.04 4.29
N CYS A 29 3.79 0.84 4.69
CA CYS A 29 3.56 -0.36 3.90
C CYS A 29 2.50 -1.23 4.54
N GLY A 30 1.82 -2.02 3.73
CA GLY A 30 0.90 -3.03 4.21
C GLY A 30 0.37 -3.89 3.08
N PHE A 31 -0.77 -4.52 3.33
CA PHE A 31 -1.45 -5.36 2.36
C PHE A 31 -2.84 -4.85 2.04
N VAL A 32 -3.24 -5.03 0.79
CA VAL A 32 -4.62 -4.85 0.32
C VAL A 32 -5.11 -6.15 -0.30
N ASN A 33 -6.35 -6.53 -0.02
CA ASN A 33 -7.04 -7.63 -0.67
C ASN A 33 -8.40 -7.13 -1.16
N ALA A 34 -8.72 -7.36 -2.42
CA ALA A 34 -9.95 -6.90 -3.05
C ALA A 34 -10.56 -8.03 -3.88
N LYS A 35 -11.87 -7.95 -4.11
CA LYS A 35 -12.56 -8.94 -4.94
C LYS A 35 -12.13 -8.81 -6.40
N ASN A 36 -11.96 -9.96 -7.05
CA ASN A 36 -11.78 -10.05 -8.49
C ASN A 36 -13.12 -9.88 -9.25
N SER A 37 -13.11 -10.01 -10.58
CA SER A 37 -14.30 -9.84 -11.43
C SER A 37 -15.46 -10.82 -11.14
N ILE A 38 -15.20 -11.93 -10.45
CA ILE A 38 -16.22 -12.93 -10.07
C ILE A 38 -16.59 -12.85 -8.58
N GLY A 39 -16.12 -11.81 -7.88
CA GLY A 39 -16.51 -11.52 -6.48
C GLY A 39 -15.68 -12.23 -5.41
N GLY A 40 -14.63 -12.97 -5.78
CA GLY A 40 -13.78 -13.71 -4.84
C GLY A 40 -12.52 -12.96 -4.43
N TYR A 41 -12.05 -13.18 -3.20
CA TYR A 41 -10.76 -12.70 -2.72
C TYR A 41 -9.66 -13.72 -3.07
N THR A 42 -8.60 -13.28 -3.76
CA THR A 42 -7.57 -14.19 -4.31
C THR A 42 -6.23 -14.12 -3.57
N GLY A 43 -6.08 -13.23 -2.59
CA GLY A 43 -4.84 -13.08 -1.85
C GLY A 43 -4.53 -11.64 -1.50
N ARG A 44 -3.58 -11.44 -0.59
CA ARG A 44 -3.14 -10.13 -0.14
C ARG A 44 -2.00 -9.64 -1.04
N SER A 45 -2.16 -8.48 -1.66
CA SER A 45 -1.10 -7.81 -2.42
C SER A 45 -0.47 -6.68 -1.60
N PRO A 46 0.86 -6.53 -1.61
CA PRO A 46 1.54 -5.47 -0.89
C PRO A 46 1.23 -4.09 -1.49
N PHE A 47 1.24 -3.05 -0.65
CA PHE A 47 1.23 -1.66 -1.09
C PHE A 47 2.24 -0.84 -0.28
N MET A 48 2.71 0.26 -0.86
CA MET A 48 3.46 1.32 -0.21
C MET A 48 2.72 2.64 -0.41
N GLY A 49 2.54 3.38 0.67
CA GLY A 49 1.98 4.71 0.64
C GLY A 49 2.79 5.69 1.48
N VAL A 50 2.58 6.97 1.22
CA VAL A 50 3.23 8.08 1.91
C VAL A 50 2.19 9.04 2.45
N VAL A 51 2.42 9.52 3.67
CA VAL A 51 1.68 10.63 4.24
C VAL A 51 2.47 11.91 3.99
N ILE A 52 1.90 12.80 3.19
CA ILE A 52 2.42 14.15 3.00
C ILE A 52 1.62 15.05 3.92
N ARG A 53 2.32 15.69 4.86
CA ARG A 53 1.76 16.68 5.78
C ARG A 53 2.27 18.06 5.41
N ASN A 54 1.37 19.03 5.44
CA ASN A 54 1.74 20.44 5.55
C ASN A 54 1.01 21.04 6.77
N THR A 55 1.09 22.35 6.92
CA THR A 55 0.52 23.07 8.07
C THR A 55 -0.99 22.98 8.19
N SER A 56 -1.71 22.65 7.11
CA SER A 56 -3.18 22.69 7.07
C SER A 56 -3.84 21.35 6.73
N PHE A 57 -3.10 20.36 6.21
CA PHE A 57 -3.64 19.04 5.91
C PHE A 57 -2.60 17.93 5.99
N ALA A 58 -3.09 16.72 6.21
CA ALA A 58 -2.36 15.47 5.98
C ALA A 58 -3.09 14.69 4.89
N LYS A 59 -2.37 14.27 3.85
CA LYS A 59 -2.92 13.41 2.78
C LYS A 59 -2.10 12.14 2.67
N PHE A 60 -2.80 11.03 2.47
CA PHE A 60 -2.20 9.73 2.24
C PHE A 60 -2.30 9.36 0.76
N PHE A 61 -1.17 8.99 0.17
CA PHE A 61 -1.07 8.58 -1.23
C PHE A 61 -0.48 7.18 -1.30
N ILE A 62 -1.09 6.31 -2.09
CA ILE A 62 -0.51 5.00 -2.41
C ILE A 62 0.33 5.17 -3.66
N ILE A 63 1.64 4.98 -3.51
CA ILE A 63 2.63 5.25 -4.56
C ILE A 63 3.09 3.96 -5.25
N SER A 64 2.93 2.80 -4.61
CA SER A 64 3.24 1.49 -5.19
C SER A 64 2.25 0.43 -4.70
N MET A 65 1.89 -0.51 -5.58
CA MET A 65 0.97 -1.61 -5.27
C MET A 65 1.34 -2.82 -6.13
N GLY A 66 1.31 -4.01 -5.54
CA GLY A 66 1.62 -5.25 -6.21
C GLY A 66 0.47 -5.78 -7.08
N SER A 67 0.32 -5.29 -8.31
CA SER A 67 -0.71 -5.75 -9.26
C SER A 67 -0.34 -7.01 -10.05
N SER A 68 0.94 -7.38 -10.07
CA SER A 68 1.51 -8.53 -10.77
C SER A 68 2.68 -9.09 -9.97
N GLY A 69 3.18 -10.29 -10.30
CA GLY A 69 4.32 -10.88 -9.56
C GLY A 69 5.58 -10.02 -9.55
N SER A 70 5.87 -9.28 -10.64
CA SER A 70 6.97 -8.31 -10.67
C SER A 70 6.68 -7.10 -9.79
N ASP A 71 5.47 -6.57 -9.83
CA ASP A 71 5.08 -5.40 -9.02
C ASP A 71 5.11 -5.74 -7.54
N GLU A 72 4.64 -6.92 -7.14
CA GLU A 72 4.68 -7.40 -5.75
C GLU A 72 6.12 -7.41 -5.22
N ARG A 73 7.06 -7.94 -6.02
CA ARG A 73 8.48 -7.95 -5.67
C ARG A 73 9.04 -6.53 -5.55
N VAL A 74 8.71 -5.65 -6.49
CA VAL A 74 9.16 -4.24 -6.47
C VAL A 74 8.62 -3.51 -5.25
N THR A 75 7.32 -3.62 -4.96
CA THR A 75 6.72 -2.97 -3.79
C THR A 75 7.35 -3.48 -2.49
N ARG A 76 7.60 -4.78 -2.36
CA ARG A 76 8.30 -5.34 -1.19
C ARG A 76 9.71 -4.78 -1.04
N MET A 77 10.49 -4.76 -2.12
CA MET A 77 11.84 -4.19 -2.11
C MET A 77 11.85 -2.69 -1.72
N MET A 78 10.83 -1.93 -2.16
CA MET A 78 10.70 -0.51 -1.76
C MET A 78 10.42 -0.36 -0.26
N CYS A 79 9.54 -1.19 0.30
CA CYS A 79 9.28 -1.20 1.74
C CYS A 79 10.52 -1.57 2.56
N GLU A 80 11.24 -2.61 2.15
CA GLU A 80 12.47 -3.06 2.80
C GLU A 80 13.57 -2.00 2.76
N LYS A 81 13.68 -1.26 1.64
CA LYS A 81 14.62 -0.14 1.51
C LYS A 81 14.34 0.97 2.53
N ASP A 82 13.08 1.21 2.86
CA ASP A 82 12.64 2.14 3.91
C ASP A 82 12.64 1.49 5.31
N LYS A 83 13.23 0.29 5.44
CA LYS A 83 13.33 -0.52 6.67
C LYS A 83 11.97 -0.94 7.24
N ILE A 84 10.97 -1.07 6.37
CA ILE A 84 9.63 -1.53 6.72
C ILE A 84 9.48 -2.98 6.21
N ILE A 85 9.45 -3.93 7.14
CA ILE A 85 9.27 -5.35 6.82
C ILE A 85 7.77 -5.69 6.82
N LEU A 86 7.34 -6.42 5.78
CA LEU A 86 5.96 -6.87 5.58
C LEU A 86 5.83 -8.35 5.98
N GLU A 87 5.04 -8.62 7.03
CA GLU A 87 4.77 -9.96 7.58
C GLU A 87 3.56 -10.69 6.95
#